data_AF-A0A842P187-F1
#
_entry.id   AF-A0A842P187-F1
#
_cell.length_a   1.000
_cell.length_b   1.000
_cell.length_c   1.000
_cell.angle_alpha   90.00
_cell.angle_beta   90.00
_cell.angle_gamma   90.00
#
_symmetry.space_group_name_H-M   'P 1'
#
loop_
_entity.id
_entity.type
_entity.pdbx_description
1 polymer ?
#
loop_
_entity_poly.entity_id
_entity_poly.type
_entity_poly.pdbx_seq_one_letter_code
_entity_poly.pdbx_strand_id
1 'polypeptide(L)'
;MKTVRIREKIKKFLQNGPKNTAEIQEHINSTMRHGTTTQQLGNVLSKDKDIIKFGSTKRSGTLSGEYDICEWDTKEWIENNSGEEEGPYGNFIGKGPRSF
;
A
#
# COMPACT_ATOMS: atom_id res chain seq x y z
N MET A 1 -8.48 4.02 18.94
CA MET A 1 -9.21 5.16 18.32
C MET A 1 -8.43 5.87 17.21
N LYS A 2 -7.21 6.41 17.42
CA LYS A 2 -6.47 7.12 16.34
C LYS A 2 -6.10 6.22 15.16
N THR A 3 -5.56 5.03 15.43
CA THR A 3 -5.15 4.06 14.40
C THR A 3 -6.33 3.45 13.63
N VAL A 4 -7.52 3.41 14.23
CA VAL A 4 -8.74 2.94 13.54
C VAL A 4 -9.20 3.97 12.51
N ARG A 5 -9.28 5.24 12.90
CA ARG A 5 -9.69 6.33 11.99
C ARG A 5 -8.76 6.52 10.80
N ILE A 6 -7.44 6.39 11.00
CA ILE A 6 -6.48 6.47 9.89
C ILE A 6 -6.66 5.29 8.92
N ARG A 7 -6.88 4.06 9.42
CA ARG A 7 -7.13 2.88 8.58
C ARG A 7 -8.40 3.04 7.74
N GLU A 8 -9.49 3.50 8.33
CA GLU A 8 -10.73 3.78 7.61
C GLU A 8 -10.54 4.82 6.50
N LYS A 9 -9.81 5.91 6.77
CA LYS A 9 -9.47 6.91 5.76
C LYS A 9 -8.62 6.34 4.63
N ILE A 10 -7.60 5.53 4.97
CA ILE A 10 -6.76 4.87 3.96
C ILE A 10 -7.62 3.95 3.08
N LYS A 11 -8.44 3.07 3.68
CA LYS A 11 -9.30 2.15 2.92
C LYS A 11 -10.23 2.91 1.96
N LYS A 12 -10.86 4.00 2.42
CA LYS A 12 -11.67 4.87 1.55
C LYS A 12 -10.87 5.50 0.41
N PHE A 13 -9.63 5.91 0.66
CA PHE A 13 -8.78 6.48 -0.37
C PHE A 13 -8.40 5.46 -1.45
N LEU A 14 -8.10 4.23 -1.02
CA LEU A 14 -7.73 3.09 -1.87
C LEU A 14 -8.91 2.52 -2.69
N GLN A 15 -10.16 2.87 -2.39
CA GLN A 15 -11.30 2.48 -3.24
C GLN A 15 -11.19 3.02 -4.67
N ASN A 16 -10.39 4.07 -4.89
CA ASN A 16 -10.13 4.64 -6.22
C ASN A 16 -8.99 3.92 -6.97
N GLY A 17 -8.51 2.79 -6.44
CA GLY A 17 -7.42 2.00 -6.99
C GLY A 17 -6.08 2.17 -6.26
N PRO A 18 -5.02 1.54 -6.80
CA PRO A 18 -3.80 1.34 -6.05
C PRO A 18 -3.01 2.63 -5.86
N LYS A 19 -2.34 2.77 -4.70
CA LYS A 19 -1.58 3.97 -4.32
C LYS A 19 -0.25 3.64 -3.68
N ASN A 20 0.76 4.47 -3.97
CA ASN A 20 2.03 4.36 -3.28
C ASN A 20 2.00 4.99 -1.88
N THR A 21 2.99 4.65 -1.04
CA THR A 21 3.08 5.15 0.35
C THR A 21 3.08 6.68 0.43
N ALA A 22 3.69 7.39 -0.52
CA ALA A 22 3.78 8.85 -0.51
C ALA A 22 2.42 9.50 -0.81
N GLU A 23 1.69 9.00 -1.82
CA GLU A 23 0.32 9.46 -2.13
C GLU A 23 -0.61 9.28 -0.92
N ILE A 24 -0.53 8.13 -0.25
CA ILE A 24 -1.33 7.86 0.96
C ILE A 24 -0.93 8.82 2.08
N GLN A 25 0.36 9.06 2.28
CA GLN A 25 0.83 9.98 3.32
C GLN A 25 0.35 11.40 3.08
N GLU A 26 0.43 11.88 1.84
CA GLU A 26 -0.05 13.20 1.46
C GLU A 26 -1.56 13.33 1.70
N HIS A 27 -2.35 12.33 1.29
CA HIS A 27 -3.79 12.31 1.55
C HIS A 27 -4.13 12.33 3.05
N ILE A 28 -3.41 11.55 3.87
CA ILE A 28 -3.65 11.53 5.31
C ILE A 28 -3.25 12.84 5.96
N ASN A 29 -2.10 13.41 5.58
CA ASN A 29 -1.59 14.64 6.19
C ASN A 29 -2.39 15.88 5.76
N SER A 30 -2.96 15.89 4.56
CA SER A 30 -3.84 16.98 4.11
C SER A 30 -5.24 16.92 4.74
N THR A 31 -5.70 15.75 5.19
CA THR A 31 -7.07 15.57 5.71
C THR A 31 -7.16 15.35 7.22
N MET A 32 -6.06 15.50 7.96
CA MET A 32 -5.99 15.35 9.42
C MET A 32 -5.27 16.51 10.08
N ARG A 33 -5.74 16.94 11.27
CA ARG A 33 -5.10 18.01 12.07
C ARG A 33 -3.65 17.68 12.46
N HIS A 34 -3.37 16.41 12.70
CA HIS A 34 -2.02 15.91 12.96
C HIS A 34 -1.76 14.76 12.01
N GLY A 35 -0.78 14.96 11.12
CA GLY A 35 -0.36 13.95 10.17
C GLY A 35 0.38 12.78 10.80
N THR A 36 0.99 11.98 9.94
CA THR A 36 1.83 10.84 10.28
C THR A 36 3.11 10.84 9.45
N THR A 37 4.15 10.20 9.97
CA THR A 37 5.39 9.98 9.24
C THR A 37 5.26 8.77 8.33
N THR A 38 6.08 8.70 7.28
CA THR A 38 6.11 7.58 6.33
C THR A 38 6.35 6.24 7.05
N GLN A 39 7.22 6.23 8.06
CA GLN A 39 7.53 5.02 8.84
C GLN A 39 6.33 4.57 9.70
N GLN A 40 5.65 5.51 10.36
CA GLN A 40 4.44 5.20 11.12
C GLN A 40 3.32 4.72 10.19
N LEU A 41 3.17 5.35 9.02
CA LEU A 41 2.21 4.94 8.01
C LEU A 41 2.50 3.52 7.50
N GLY A 42 3.75 3.21 7.17
CA GLY A 42 4.16 1.86 6.75
C GLY A 42 3.81 0.80 7.80
N ASN A 43 4.00 1.10 9.08
CA ASN A 43 3.59 0.22 10.18
C ASN A 43 2.07 0.06 10.30
N VAL A 44 1.29 1.10 9.99
CA VAL A 44 -0.18 1.04 9.99
C VAL A 44 -0.68 0.16 8.84
N LEU A 45 -0.15 0.39 7.64
CA LEU A 45 -0.49 -0.35 6.41
C LEU A 45 -0.17 -1.83 6.57
N SER A 46 1.07 -2.16 6.97
CA SER A 46 1.54 -3.55 7.09
C SER A 46 0.82 -4.37 8.17
N LYS A 47 0.15 -3.73 9.12
CA LYS A 47 -0.56 -4.39 10.23
C LYS A 47 -2.07 -4.54 9.98
N ASP A 48 -2.61 -3.97 8.90
CA ASP A 48 -4.02 -4.12 8.54
C ASP A 48 -4.17 -5.27 7.55
N LYS A 49 -4.98 -6.28 7.88
CA LYS A 49 -5.13 -7.50 7.06
C LYS A 49 -5.92 -7.25 5.78
N ASP A 50 -6.68 -6.16 5.72
CA ASP A 50 -7.49 -5.83 4.55
C ASP A 50 -6.74 -4.90 3.60
N ILE A 51 -5.51 -4.48 3.93
CA ILE A 51 -4.64 -3.66 3.09
C ILE A 51 -3.45 -4.51 2.70
N ILE A 52 -3.24 -4.68 1.40
CA ILE A 52 -2.22 -5.54 0.82
C ILE A 52 -1.17 -4.66 0.14
N LYS A 53 0.11 -4.96 0.39
CA LYS A 53 1.19 -4.44 -0.43
C LYS A 53 1.16 -5.20 -1.76
N PHE A 54 0.64 -4.57 -2.81
CA PHE A 54 0.50 -5.22 -4.11
C PHE A 54 1.77 -5.15 -4.95
N GLY A 55 2.66 -4.18 -4.67
CA GLY A 55 3.88 -3.97 -5.43
C GLY A 55 4.97 -3.20 -4.68
N SER A 56 6.17 -3.23 -5.22
CA SER A 56 7.20 -2.23 -4.91
C SER A 56 8.19 -2.04 -6.04
N THR A 57 8.52 -0.79 -6.31
CA THR A 57 9.59 -0.42 -7.26
C THR A 57 10.84 -0.04 -6.50
N LYS A 58 11.94 -0.76 -6.75
CA LYS A 58 13.27 -0.38 -6.27
C LYS A 58 13.77 0.82 -7.05
N ARG A 59 14.17 1.87 -6.35
CA ARG A 59 14.88 3.02 -6.91
C ARG A 59 16.29 3.05 -6.32
N SER A 60 17.28 3.00 -7.20
CA SER A 60 18.69 3.18 -6.86
C SER A 60 19.20 4.40 -7.61
N GLY A 61 19.89 5.28 -6.91
CA GLY A 61 20.50 6.48 -7.48
C GLY A 61 21.82 6.76 -6.79
N THR A 62 22.82 7.21 -7.57
CA THR A 62 24.19 7.47 -7.10
C THR A 62 24.24 8.45 -5.91
N LEU A 63 23.28 9.38 -5.82
CA LEU A 63 23.19 10.38 -4.76
C LEU A 63 22.13 10.06 -3.69
N SER A 64 21.02 9.42 -4.09
CA SER A 64 19.86 9.19 -3.21
C SER A 64 19.96 7.90 -2.40
N GLY A 65 20.90 7.00 -2.73
CA GLY A 65 20.93 5.64 -2.22
C GLY A 65 19.78 4.79 -2.78
N GLU A 66 19.61 3.62 -2.18
CA GLU A 66 18.56 2.65 -2.55
C GLU A 66 17.34 2.78 -1.65
N TYR A 67 16.16 2.86 -2.26
CA TYR A 67 14.89 2.87 -1.54
C TYR A 67 13.78 2.19 -2.34
N ASP A 68 12.78 1.69 -1.61
CA ASP A 68 11.59 1.06 -2.19
C ASP A 68 10.41 2.03 -2.20
N ILE A 69 9.78 2.18 -3.36
CA ILE A 69 8.45 2.79 -3.47
C ILE A 69 7.45 1.65 -3.34
N CYS A 70 6.79 1.56 -2.18
CA CYS A 70 5.78 0.53 -1.92
C CYS A 70 4.40 0.99 -2.38
N GLU A 71 3.65 0.03 -2.87
CA GLU A 71 2.39 0.19 -3.56
C GLU A 71 1.32 -0.66 -2.84
N TRP A 72 0.18 -0.05 -2.52
CA TRP A 72 -0.84 -0.60 -1.64
C TRP A 72 -2.24 -0.52 -2.25
N ASP A 73 -3.07 -1.52 -1.95
CA ASP A 73 -4.51 -1.51 -2.21
C ASP A 73 -5.27 -2.32 -1.17
N THR A 74 -6.59 -2.25 -1.17
CA THR A 74 -7.48 -3.10 -0.38
C THR A 74 -7.56 -4.51 -0.98
N LYS A 75 -7.68 -5.50 -0.10
CA LYS A 75 -7.91 -6.89 -0.50
C LYS A 75 -9.13 -7.03 -1.41
N GLU A 76 -10.21 -6.33 -1.08
CA GLU A 76 -11.44 -6.30 -1.87
C GLU A 76 -11.21 -5.79 -3.29
N TRP A 77 -10.49 -4.67 -3.45
CA TRP A 77 -10.16 -4.15 -4.78
C TRP A 77 -9.32 -5.14 -5.58
N ILE A 78 -8.31 -5.76 -4.96
CA ILE A 78 -7.47 -6.75 -5.64
C ILE A 78 -8.31 -7.96 -6.10
N GLU A 79 -9.15 -8.50 -5.23
CA GLU A 79 -10.01 -9.64 -5.57
C GLU A 79 -10.96 -9.30 -6.74
N ASN A 80 -11.56 -8.11 -6.73
CA ASN A 80 -12.48 -7.64 -7.77
C ASN A 80 -11.79 -7.30 -9.11
N ASN A 81 -10.50 -6.95 -9.10
CA ASN A 81 -9.74 -6.55 -10.28
C ASN A 81 -8.68 -7.58 -10.69
N SER A 82 -8.66 -8.77 -10.06
CA SER A 82 -7.71 -9.85 -10.36
C SER A 82 -8.04 -10.67 -11.62
N GLY A 83 -8.98 -10.20 -12.45
CA GLY A 83 -9.31 -10.81 -13.73
C GLY A 83 -8.24 -10.53 -14.78
N GLU A 84 -7.37 -11.52 -15.03
CA GLU A 84 -6.59 -11.75 -16.25
C GLU A 84 -5.99 -10.51 -16.94
N GLU A 85 -5.20 -9.72 -16.22
CA GLU A 85 -4.10 -8.99 -16.87
C GLU A 85 -2.80 -9.51 -16.29
N GLU A 86 -1.95 -10.08 -17.16
CA GLU A 86 -0.53 -10.16 -16.87
C GLU A 86 -0.05 -8.71 -16.68
N GLY A 87 0.03 -8.28 -15.43
CA GLY A 87 0.75 -7.06 -15.12
C GLY A 87 2.17 -7.19 -15.72
N PRO A 88 2.82 -6.08 -16.11
CA PRO A 88 4.16 -6.09 -16.73
C PRO A 88 5.25 -6.72 -15.83
N TYR A 89 4.88 -7.14 -14.62
CA TYR A 89 5.67 -7.90 -13.67
C TYR A 89 4.87 -9.16 -13.33
N GLY A 90 5.06 -10.25 -14.07
CA GLY A 90 4.31 -11.52 -13.99
C GLY A 90 4.38 -12.29 -12.65
N ASN A 91 4.07 -11.64 -11.53
CA ASN A 91 3.86 -12.26 -10.24
C ASN A 91 2.37 -12.25 -9.91
N PHE A 92 1.76 -13.42 -10.06
CA PHE A 92 0.44 -13.74 -9.55
C PHE A 92 0.37 -13.46 -8.04
N ILE A 93 -0.53 -12.57 -7.63
CA ILE A 93 -0.96 -12.47 -6.22
C ILE A 93 -1.87 -13.65 -5.95
N GLY A 94 -1.27 -14.81 -5.69
CA GLY A 94 -2.05 -16.01 -5.49
C GLY A 94 -1.23 -17.27 -5.31
N LYS A 95 -0.34 -17.32 -4.29
CA LYS A 95 -0.20 -18.49 -3.41
C LYS A 95 0.23 -18.03 -2.01
N GLY A 96 -0.67 -18.24 -1.04
CA GLY A 96 -0.28 -18.41 0.36
C GLY A 96 0.74 -19.55 0.51
N PRO A 97 1.35 -19.67 1.69
CA PRO A 97 2.66 -20.29 1.85
C PRO A 97 2.66 -21.73 1.34
N ARG A 98 3.61 -22.09 0.46
CA ARG A 98 3.99 -23.49 0.33
C ARG A 98 4.71 -23.87 1.61
N SER A 99 4.03 -24.64 2.44
CA SER A 99 4.66 -25.44 3.48
C SER A 99 5.75 -26.31 2.84
N PHE A 100 6.95 -26.26 3.40
CA PHE A 100 7.93 -27.35 3.31
C PHE A 100 7.83 -28.17 4.60
#